data_AF-A0A7W1KRW1-F1
#
_entry.id   AF-A0A7W1KRW1-F1
#
_cell.length_a   1.000
_cell.length_b   1.000
_cell.length_c   1.000
_cell.angle_alpha   90.00
_cell.angle_beta   90.00
_cell.angle_gamma   90.00
#
_symmetry.space_group_name_H-M   'P 1'
#
loop_
_entity.id
_entity.type
_entity.pdbx_description
1 polymer ?
#
loop_
_entity_poly.entity_id
_entity_poly.type
_entity_poly.pdbx_seq_one_letter_code
_entity_poly.pdbx_strand_id
1 'polypeptide(L)'
;HDVDGNNLSTADGHVTVITVATRQNETNARAVADQVPDRCLGDPKYRYVTLVNFQRKLARPFHALTQGIIRRRLDAEAKELKPRYDAKHLSRDPRKDVYVVADFDGSAVTELGLAPESNEVAVFVFSGAGKLVGHWIGIPGGDALAKAISQAETSS
;
A
#
# COMPACT_ATOMS: atom_id res chain seq x y z
N HIS A 1 -4.39 10.06 -6.12
CA HIS A 1 -2.99 10.15 -6.58
C HIS A 1 -2.07 9.71 -5.46
N ASP A 2 -0.94 9.09 -5.79
CA ASP A 2 0.12 8.86 -4.82
C ASP A 2 0.99 10.12 -4.60
N VAL A 3 1.99 10.03 -3.74
CA VAL A 3 2.94 11.13 -3.45
C VAL A 3 3.87 11.49 -4.61
N ASP A 4 3.95 10.65 -5.64
CA ASP A 4 4.74 10.89 -6.85
C ASP A 4 3.88 11.44 -8.01
N GLY A 5 2.56 11.57 -7.80
CA GLY A 5 1.61 12.07 -8.79
C GLY A 5 1.00 11.01 -9.69
N ASN A 6 1.26 9.72 -9.44
CA ASN A 6 0.67 8.63 -10.20
C ASN A 6 -0.83 8.50 -9.89
N ASN A 7 -1.61 8.19 -10.93
CA ASN A 7 -3.02 7.84 -10.80
C ASN A 7 -3.12 6.37 -10.42
N LEU A 8 -3.70 6.09 -9.26
CA LEU A 8 -3.95 4.72 -8.82
C LEU A 8 -5.44 4.41 -8.96
N SER A 9 -5.72 3.22 -9.47
CA SER A 9 -7.06 2.64 -9.54
C SER A 9 -6.97 1.21 -9.03
N THR A 10 -8.04 0.73 -8.41
CA THR A 10 -8.20 -0.70 -8.06
C THR A 10 -8.75 -1.51 -9.22
N ALA A 11 -9.24 -0.85 -10.29
CA ALA A 11 -9.92 -1.46 -11.43
C ALA A 11 -9.15 -1.26 -12.76
N ASP A 12 -7.82 -1.26 -12.72
CA ASP A 12 -6.95 -1.07 -13.88
C ASP A 12 -6.11 -2.29 -14.23
N GLY A 13 -6.58 -3.49 -13.87
CA GLY A 13 -5.96 -4.78 -14.22
C GLY A 13 -4.94 -5.30 -13.20
N HIS A 14 -4.65 -4.55 -12.13
CA HIS A 14 -3.70 -4.95 -11.10
C HIS A 14 -4.38 -5.59 -9.90
N VAL A 15 -3.85 -6.70 -9.40
CA VAL A 15 -4.19 -7.16 -8.04
C VAL A 15 -3.61 -6.14 -7.06
N THR A 16 -4.49 -5.42 -6.37
CA THR A 16 -4.09 -4.27 -5.54
C THR A 16 -4.26 -4.60 -4.07
N VAL A 17 -3.16 -4.51 -3.31
CA VAL A 17 -3.17 -4.58 -1.84
C VAL A 17 -3.03 -3.16 -1.31
N ILE A 18 -4.04 -2.69 -0.59
CA ILE A 18 -4.02 -1.40 0.09
C ILE A 18 -3.83 -1.65 1.58
N THR A 19 -2.79 -1.06 2.17
CA THR A 19 -2.60 -1.02 3.62
C THR A 19 -2.83 0.38 4.13
N VAL A 20 -3.87 0.56 4.93
CA VAL A 20 -4.17 1.81 5.62
C VAL A 20 -3.39 1.84 6.92
N ALA A 21 -2.67 2.92 7.13
CA ALA A 21 -1.85 3.15 8.31
C ALA A 21 -1.85 4.64 8.66
N THR A 22 -1.53 4.97 9.90
CA THR A 22 -1.19 6.33 10.33
C THR A 22 0.33 6.43 10.47
N ARG A 23 0.84 7.66 10.66
CA ARG A 23 2.26 7.87 11.01
C ARG A 23 2.69 7.11 12.27
N GLN A 24 1.78 6.82 13.20
CA GLN A 24 2.11 6.17 14.47
C GLN A 24 2.26 4.65 14.35
N ASN A 25 1.70 4.05 13.30
CA ASN A 25 1.69 2.60 13.11
C ASN A 25 2.36 2.19 11.77
N GLU A 26 3.29 3.01 11.27
CA GLU A 26 4.08 2.75 10.06
C GLU A 26 4.78 1.38 10.07
N THR A 27 5.27 0.93 11.24
CA THR A 27 5.88 -0.40 11.41
C THR A 27 4.91 -1.53 11.10
N ASN A 28 3.60 -1.33 11.31
CA ASN A 28 2.60 -2.33 11.00
C ASN A 28 2.35 -2.40 9.48
N ALA A 29 2.44 -1.28 8.76
CA ALA A 29 2.37 -1.30 7.30
C ALA A 29 3.53 -2.10 6.70
N ARG A 30 4.73 -1.95 7.27
CA ARG A 30 5.89 -2.78 6.91
C ARG A 30 5.66 -4.25 7.23
N ALA A 31 5.11 -4.56 8.40
CA ALA A 31 4.79 -5.94 8.76
C ALA A 31 3.79 -6.58 7.78
N VAL A 32 2.79 -5.84 7.28
CA VAL A 32 1.88 -6.32 6.22
C VAL A 32 2.64 -6.60 4.92
N ALA A 33 3.54 -5.69 4.51
CA ALA A 33 4.38 -5.88 3.33
C ALA A 33 5.27 -7.13 3.45
N ASP A 34 5.76 -7.45 4.65
CA ASP A 34 6.54 -8.67 4.90
C ASP A 34 5.72 -9.97 4.80
N GLN A 35 4.40 -9.89 5.00
CA GLN A 35 3.48 -11.03 4.82
C GLN A 35 3.16 -11.32 3.34
N VAL A 36 3.50 -10.40 2.43
CA VAL A 36 3.24 -10.58 1.00
C VAL A 36 4.11 -11.72 0.45
N PRO A 37 3.52 -12.68 -0.31
CA PRO A 37 4.29 -13.76 -0.92
C PRO A 37 5.37 -13.25 -1.87
N ASP A 38 6.58 -13.80 -1.75
CA ASP A 38 7.75 -13.47 -2.60
C ASP A 38 7.45 -13.49 -4.10
N ARG A 39 6.54 -14.38 -4.55
CA ARG A 39 6.17 -14.49 -5.98
C ARG A 39 5.55 -13.22 -6.56
N CYS A 40 5.08 -12.31 -5.71
CA CYS A 40 4.46 -11.06 -6.13
C CYS A 40 5.46 -9.90 -6.22
N LEU A 41 6.66 -10.08 -5.66
CA LEU A 41 7.68 -9.04 -5.59
C LEU A 41 8.22 -8.74 -6.99
N GLY A 42 8.20 -7.46 -7.39
CA GLY A 42 8.68 -7.02 -8.70
C GLY A 42 7.85 -7.46 -9.91
N ASP A 43 6.74 -8.16 -9.68
CA ASP A 43 5.79 -8.53 -10.74
C ASP A 43 4.77 -7.39 -10.93
N PRO A 44 4.74 -6.74 -12.11
CA PRO A 44 3.86 -5.60 -12.39
C PRO A 44 2.37 -5.96 -12.33
N LYS A 45 1.99 -7.25 -12.25
CA LYS A 45 0.60 -7.67 -12.00
C LYS A 45 0.09 -7.22 -10.64
N TYR A 46 0.98 -7.05 -9.65
CA TYR A 46 0.61 -6.70 -8.29
C TYR A 46 0.96 -5.25 -7.98
N ARG A 47 0.11 -4.61 -7.19
CA ARG A 47 0.31 -3.23 -6.75
C ARG A 47 0.14 -3.13 -5.23
N TYR A 48 1.17 -2.62 -4.56
CA TYR A 48 1.19 -2.42 -3.12
C TYR A 48 1.08 -0.93 -2.80
N VAL A 49 -0.02 -0.55 -2.17
CA VAL A 49 -0.33 0.84 -1.85
C VAL A 49 -0.42 1.01 -0.35
N THR A 50 0.43 1.85 0.22
CA THR A 50 0.28 2.31 1.61
C THR A 50 -0.54 3.59 1.61
N LEU A 51 -1.72 3.57 2.20
CA LEU A 51 -2.57 4.74 2.42
C LEU A 51 -2.28 5.31 3.81
N VAL A 52 -1.57 6.44 3.87
CA VAL A 52 -1.25 7.12 5.12
C VAL A 52 -2.39 8.05 5.51
N ASN A 53 -3.18 7.65 6.50
CA ASN A 53 -4.22 8.47 7.10
C ASN A 53 -3.63 9.50 8.07
N PHE A 54 -3.80 10.79 7.76
CA PHE A 54 -3.41 11.90 8.64
C PHE A 54 -4.50 12.32 9.62
N GLN A 55 -5.66 11.66 9.59
CA GLN A 55 -6.77 11.88 10.52
C GLN A 55 -7.24 13.33 10.56
N ARG A 56 -7.15 14.05 9.43
CA ARG A 56 -7.45 15.51 9.35
C ARG A 56 -6.64 16.40 10.30
N LYS A 57 -5.57 15.87 10.92
CA LYS A 57 -4.73 16.59 11.89
C LYS A 57 -3.69 17.47 11.23
N LEU A 58 -3.43 17.31 9.93
CA LEU A 58 -2.39 18.07 9.22
C LEU A 58 -2.97 19.19 8.38
N ALA A 59 -2.65 20.43 8.75
CA ALA A 59 -3.08 21.61 8.00
C ALA A 59 -2.47 21.68 6.60
N ARG A 60 -3.26 22.22 5.64
CA ARG A 60 -2.90 22.34 4.21
C ARG A 60 -1.51 22.91 3.91
N PRO A 61 -1.02 23.96 4.60
CA PRO A 61 0.31 24.50 4.33
C PRO A 61 1.45 23.48 4.47
N PHE A 62 1.25 22.41 5.26
CA PHE A 62 2.26 21.38 5.50
C PHE A 62 2.19 20.21 4.52
N HIS A 63 1.17 20.12 3.65
CA HIS A 63 0.96 18.96 2.76
C HIS A 63 2.16 18.71 1.85
N ALA A 64 2.65 19.76 1.17
CA ALA A 64 3.78 19.64 0.24
C ALA A 64 5.08 19.21 0.95
N LEU A 65 5.35 19.78 2.14
CA LEU A 65 6.50 19.40 2.95
C LEU A 65 6.41 17.93 3.36
N THR A 66 5.24 17.50 3.85
CA THR A 66 5.02 16.12 4.28
C THR A 66 5.14 15.13 3.13
N GLN A 67 4.59 15.43 1.95
CA GLN A 67 4.80 14.60 0.75
C GLN A 67 6.29 14.50 0.37
N GLY A 68 7.06 15.58 0.50
CA GLY A 68 8.52 15.54 0.30
C GLY A 68 9.24 14.61 1.30
N ILE A 69 8.79 14.58 2.56
CA ILE A 69 9.32 13.65 3.57
C ILE A 69 8.97 12.21 3.23
N ILE A 70 7.72 11.93 2.82
CA ILE A 70 7.28 10.59 2.42
C ILE A 70 8.10 10.08 1.24
N ARG A 71 8.32 10.91 0.20
CA ARG A 71 9.14 10.53 -0.96
C ARG A 71 10.56 10.13 -0.56
N ARG A 72 11.21 10.91 0.31
CA ARG A 72 12.55 10.55 0.83
C ARG A 72 12.57 9.23 1.60
N ARG A 73 11.50 8.91 2.33
CA ARG A 73 11.36 7.62 3.03
C ARG A 73 11.18 6.48 2.06
N LEU A 74 10.36 6.66 1.01
CA LEU A 74 10.24 5.67 -0.06
C LEU A 74 11.58 5.39 -0.75
N ASP A 75 12.39 6.42 -0.99
CA ASP A 75 13.72 6.24 -1.59
C ASP A 75 14.68 5.47 -0.66
N ALA A 76 14.53 5.62 0.66
CA ALA A 76 15.30 4.84 1.64
C ALA A 76 14.81 3.38 1.70
N GLU A 77 13.50 3.17 1.74
CA GLU A 77 12.89 1.83 1.77
C GLU A 77 13.19 1.04 0.49
N ALA A 78 13.20 1.70 -0.68
CA ALA A 78 13.62 1.08 -1.92
C ALA A 78 15.08 0.57 -1.88
N LYS A 79 15.98 1.30 -1.21
CA LYS A 79 17.36 0.85 -1.00
C LYS A 79 17.43 -0.36 -0.06
N GLU A 80 16.60 -0.39 0.98
CA GLU A 80 16.49 -1.53 1.89
C GLU A 80 15.90 -2.77 1.21
N LEU A 81 15.00 -2.60 0.24
CA LEU A 81 14.42 -3.69 -0.54
C LEU A 81 15.36 -4.24 -1.62
N LYS A 82 16.32 -3.44 -2.08
CA LYS A 82 17.22 -3.81 -3.19
C LYS A 82 17.94 -5.17 -3.00
N PRO A 83 18.51 -5.51 -1.84
CA PRO A 83 19.10 -6.83 -1.63
C PRO A 83 18.12 -7.99 -1.83
N ARG A 84 16.84 -7.82 -1.46
CA ARG A 84 15.79 -8.83 -1.65
C ARG A 84 15.47 -9.01 -3.14
N TYR A 85 15.44 -7.91 -3.91
CA TYR A 85 15.26 -7.97 -5.37
C TYR A 85 16.46 -8.63 -6.06
N ASP A 86 17.68 -8.25 -5.67
CA ASP A 86 18.91 -8.81 -6.22
C ASP A 86 19.02 -10.33 -5.96
N ALA A 87 18.67 -10.77 -4.74
CA ALA A 87 18.64 -12.20 -4.38
C ALA A 87 17.61 -13.02 -5.18
N LYS A 88 16.60 -12.37 -5.75
CA LYS A 88 15.58 -12.97 -6.61
C LYS A 88 15.85 -12.75 -8.10
N HIS A 89 17.00 -12.17 -8.45
CA HIS A 89 17.38 -11.82 -9.82
C HIS A 89 16.37 -10.90 -10.53
N LEU A 90 15.71 -10.03 -9.78
CA LEU A 90 14.78 -9.04 -10.32
C LEU A 90 15.56 -7.80 -10.77
N SER A 91 15.53 -7.49 -12.06
CA SER A 91 16.20 -6.30 -12.62
C SER A 91 15.40 -5.00 -12.48
N ARG A 92 14.21 -5.08 -11.87
CA ARG A 92 13.29 -3.97 -11.71
C ARG A 92 13.68 -3.10 -10.52
N ASP A 93 13.47 -1.79 -10.66
CA ASP A 93 13.69 -0.82 -9.59
C ASP A 93 12.63 -0.98 -8.48
N PRO A 94 13.00 -1.35 -7.24
CA PRO A 94 12.06 -1.51 -6.13
C PRO A 94 11.23 -0.24 -5.86
N ARG A 95 11.78 0.94 -6.16
CA ARG A 95 11.08 2.22 -5.95
C ARG A 95 9.81 2.35 -6.81
N LYS A 96 9.74 1.62 -7.92
CA LYS A 96 8.60 1.60 -8.84
C LYS A 96 7.51 0.59 -8.44
N ASP A 97 7.73 -0.14 -7.36
CA ASP A 97 6.80 -1.17 -6.87
C ASP A 97 6.16 -0.81 -5.53
N VAL A 98 6.58 0.31 -4.93
CA VAL A 98 6.03 0.86 -3.69
C VAL A 98 5.28 2.16 -3.99
N TYR A 99 4.01 2.20 -3.60
CA TYR A 99 3.15 3.35 -3.80
C TYR A 99 2.66 3.86 -2.45
N VAL A 100 2.68 5.17 -2.22
CA VAL A 100 2.15 5.77 -0.99
C VAL A 100 1.16 6.87 -1.34
N VAL A 101 -0.04 6.77 -0.80
CA VAL A 101 -1.05 7.83 -0.87
C VAL A 101 -1.08 8.54 0.48
N ALA A 102 -0.95 9.87 0.47
CA ALA A 102 -1.11 10.68 1.67
C ALA A 102 -2.55 11.19 1.75
N ASP A 103 -3.34 10.59 2.64
CA ASP A 103 -4.74 10.96 2.86
C ASP A 103 -4.85 12.02 3.96
N PHE A 104 -4.77 13.28 3.54
CA PHE A 104 -4.76 14.41 4.46
C PHE A 104 -6.14 14.76 5.03
N ASP A 105 -7.19 14.60 4.22
CA ASP A 105 -8.57 14.97 4.59
C ASP A 105 -9.44 13.77 4.98
N GLY A 106 -8.91 12.55 4.84
CA GLY A 106 -9.59 11.32 5.20
C GLY A 106 -10.59 10.85 4.15
N SER A 107 -10.59 11.44 2.95
CA SER A 107 -11.52 11.07 1.87
C SER A 107 -11.28 9.64 1.40
N ALA A 108 -10.02 9.27 1.15
CA ALA A 108 -9.68 7.94 0.64
C ALA A 108 -9.98 6.83 1.66
N VAL A 109 -9.69 7.04 2.96
CA VAL A 109 -10.09 6.06 3.98
C VAL A 109 -11.61 5.97 4.14
N THR A 110 -12.36 7.05 3.90
CA THR A 110 -13.83 7.03 3.92
C THR A 110 -14.38 6.19 2.77
N GLU A 111 -13.80 6.28 1.57
CA GLU A 111 -14.18 5.45 0.41
C GLU A 111 -13.94 3.95 0.67
N LEU A 112 -12.96 3.62 1.51
CA LEU A 112 -12.70 2.26 1.99
C LEU A 112 -13.60 1.83 3.17
N GLY A 113 -14.54 2.68 3.59
CA GLY A 113 -15.48 2.40 4.68
C GLY A 113 -14.89 2.58 6.09
N LEU A 114 -13.73 3.23 6.22
CA LEU A 114 -13.11 3.52 7.51
C LEU A 114 -13.46 4.94 7.98
N ALA A 115 -13.45 5.13 9.30
CA ALA A 115 -13.58 6.47 9.85
C ALA A 115 -12.31 7.30 9.57
N PRO A 116 -12.43 8.56 9.11
CA PRO A 116 -11.29 9.48 8.95
C PRO A 116 -10.41 9.59 10.19
N GLU A 117 -11.02 9.52 11.37
CA GLU A 117 -10.32 9.65 12.66
C GLU A 117 -9.66 8.34 13.12
N SER A 118 -9.86 7.23 12.40
CA SER A 118 -9.34 5.92 12.80
C SER A 118 -7.81 5.92 12.89
N ASN A 119 -7.29 5.26 13.93
CA ASN A 119 -5.87 4.95 14.08
C ASN A 119 -5.56 3.48 13.79
N GLU A 120 -6.55 2.71 13.34
CA GLU A 120 -6.41 1.29 13.08
C GLU A 120 -5.60 1.08 11.81
N VAL A 121 -4.86 -0.03 11.79
CA VAL A 121 -4.31 -0.56 10.54
C VAL A 121 -5.41 -1.35 9.86
N ALA A 122 -5.56 -1.20 8.55
CA ALA A 122 -6.48 -2.03 7.79
C ALA A 122 -5.84 -2.48 6.49
N VAL A 123 -6.18 -3.67 6.04
CA VAL A 123 -5.64 -4.25 4.80
C VAL A 123 -6.80 -4.62 3.89
N PHE A 124 -6.73 -4.21 2.64
CA PHE A 124 -7.70 -4.50 1.59
C PHE A 124 -7.00 -5.16 0.41
N VAL A 125 -7.63 -6.16 -0.19
CA VAL A 125 -7.15 -6.82 -1.40
C VAL A 125 -8.22 -6.73 -2.46
N PHE A 126 -7.88 -6.18 -3.62
CA PHE A 126 -8.74 -6.01 -4.77
C PHE A 126 -8.26 -6.85 -5.95
N SER A 127 -9.17 -7.42 -6.74
CA SER A 127 -8.85 -7.99 -8.05
C SER A 127 -8.58 -6.91 -9.10
N GLY A 128 -8.03 -7.29 -10.26
CA GLY A 128 -7.79 -6.35 -11.36
C GLY A 128 -9.04 -5.66 -11.90
N ALA A 129 -10.22 -6.21 -11.63
CA ALA A 129 -11.52 -5.63 -11.96
C ALA A 129 -12.07 -4.67 -10.88
N GLY A 130 -11.31 -4.39 -9.81
CA GLY A 130 -11.74 -3.52 -8.71
C GLY A 130 -12.64 -4.19 -7.69
N LYS A 131 -12.80 -5.53 -7.73
CA LYS A 131 -13.61 -6.25 -6.75
C LYS A 131 -12.82 -6.47 -5.46
N LEU A 132 -13.36 -6.03 -4.33
CA LEU A 132 -12.81 -6.35 -3.01
C LEU A 132 -12.94 -7.86 -2.75
N VAL A 133 -11.82 -8.54 -2.51
CA VAL A 133 -11.75 -9.98 -2.23
C VAL A 133 -11.31 -10.31 -0.80
N GLY A 134 -10.70 -9.36 -0.09
CA GLY A 134 -10.29 -9.55 1.29
C GLY A 134 -10.16 -8.22 2.03
N HIS A 135 -10.54 -8.21 3.31
CA HIS A 135 -10.46 -7.07 4.21
C HIS A 135 -10.19 -7.52 5.65
N TRP A 136 -9.25 -6.85 6.32
CA TRP A 136 -8.93 -7.05 7.74
C TRP A 136 -8.69 -5.73 8.44
N ILE A 137 -9.12 -5.64 9.70
CA ILE A 137 -8.60 -4.67 10.67
C ILE A 137 -7.43 -5.34 11.40
N GLY A 138 -6.26 -4.72 11.35
CA GLY A 138 -4.99 -5.25 11.82
C GLY A 138 -4.15 -5.91 10.72
N ILE A 139 -3.14 -6.66 11.14
CA ILE A 139 -2.19 -7.34 10.25
C ILE A 139 -2.74 -8.76 9.97
N PRO A 140 -3.09 -9.09 8.72
CA PRO A 140 -3.47 -10.46 8.38
C PRO A 140 -2.27 -11.40 8.49
N GLY A 141 -2.51 -12.66 8.86
CA GLY A 141 -1.48 -13.70 8.77
C GLY A 141 -1.10 -13.97 7.30
N GLY A 142 0.16 -14.36 7.06
CA GLY A 142 0.70 -14.60 5.72
C GLY A 142 -0.15 -15.52 4.86
N ASP A 143 -0.63 -16.64 5.40
CA ASP A 143 -1.48 -17.58 4.67
C ASP A 143 -2.84 -16.96 4.25
N ALA A 144 -3.43 -16.14 5.11
CA ALA A 144 -4.69 -15.47 4.82
C ALA A 144 -4.52 -14.42 3.71
N LEU A 145 -3.46 -13.63 3.79
CA LEU A 145 -3.12 -12.64 2.76
C LEU A 145 -2.77 -13.32 1.44
N ALA A 146 -1.94 -14.36 1.46
CA ALA A 146 -1.56 -15.13 0.28
C ALA A 146 -2.78 -15.75 -0.42
N LYS A 147 -3.72 -16.30 0.35
CA LYS A 147 -4.96 -16.87 -0.18
C LYS A 147 -5.83 -15.81 -0.86
N ALA A 148 -5.98 -14.65 -0.26
CA ALA A 148 -6.78 -13.56 -0.83
C ALA A 148 -6.15 -13.01 -2.11
N ILE A 149 -4.81 -12.87 -2.16
CA ILE A 149 -4.09 -12.51 -3.38
C ILE A 149 -4.37 -13.55 -4.48
N SER A 150 -4.21 -14.85 -4.20
CA SER A 150 -4.53 -15.91 -5.17
C SER A 150 -5.98 -15.84 -5.68
N GLN A 151 -6.94 -15.52 -4.81
CA GLN A 151 -8.35 -15.36 -5.19
C GLN A 151 -8.58 -14.11 -6.05
N ALA A 152 -7.84 -13.03 -5.79
CA ALA A 152 -7.88 -11.80 -6.59
C ALA A 152 -7.45 -12.08 -8.04
N GLU A 153 -6.43 -12.90 -8.22
CA GLU A 153 -5.89 -13.28 -9.53
C GLU A 153 -6.91 -14.01 -10.40
N THR A 154 -7.76 -14.85 -9.80
CA THR A 154 -8.79 -15.62 -10.54
C THR A 154 -10.09 -14.85 -10.74
N SER A 155 -10.26 -13.72 -10.04
CA SER A 155 -11.43 -12.84 -10.11
C SER A 155 -11.21 -11.63 -11.03
N SER A 156 -10.20 -11.70 -11.90
CA SER A 156 -9.80 -10.63 -12.84
C SER A 156 -10.46 -10.80 -14.20
#